data_AF-A0A661C510-F1
#
_entry.id   AF-A0A661C510-F1
#
_cell.length_a   1.000
_cell.length_b   1.000
_cell.length_c   1.000
_cell.angle_alpha   90.00
_cell.angle_beta   90.00
_cell.angle_gamma   90.00
#
_symmetry.space_group_name_H-M   'P 1'
#
loop_
_entity.id
_entity.type
_entity.pdbx_description
1 polymer ?
#
loop_
_entity_poly.entity_id
_entity_poly.type
_entity_poly.pdbx_seq_one_letter_code
_entity_poly.pdbx_strand_id
1 'polypeptide(L)'
;EVDDDLALKANLASPTFTGTPLAPTPATGDSSTKIATTAYVDFAVLGASGGFASGTLMLFQQTAAPTGWTKETTHNNKALRVVSGTVSSGGSVDFDVAFASQSVAGTVNNTTLTISQMPAHTHSYNTVAGSSTAISGGKGSDIQSATTGSKGGGGSHNHTFTGTAINLDVKYVDLIIASKD
;
A
#
# COMPACT_ATOMS: atom_id res chain seq x y z
N GLU A 1 40.52 70.45 24.89
CA GLU A 1 40.47 69.04 24.49
C GLU A 1 39.16 68.79 23.77
N VAL A 2 39.18 68.82 22.43
CA VAL A 2 38.01 68.51 21.59
C VAL A 2 38.38 67.42 20.55
N ASP A 3 39.60 66.87 20.62
CA ASP A 3 40.18 66.09 19.52
C ASP A 3 40.33 64.57 19.81
N ASP A 4 40.22 64.12 21.06
CA ASP A 4 40.37 62.70 21.40
C ASP A 4 39.15 61.85 21.00
N ASP A 5 37.96 62.45 21.01
CA ASP A 5 36.73 61.80 20.55
C ASP A 5 36.76 61.48 19.04
N LEU A 6 37.59 62.20 18.27
CA LEU A 6 37.78 61.93 16.85
C LEU A 6 38.65 60.68 16.62
N ALA A 7 39.61 60.42 17.52
CA ALA A 7 40.50 59.26 17.43
C ALA A 7 39.79 57.93 17.68
N LEU A 8 38.61 57.95 18.33
CA LEU A 8 37.80 56.76 18.58
C LEU A 8 36.85 56.38 17.43
N LYS A 9 36.74 57.22 16.39
CA LYS A 9 35.90 56.95 15.21
C LYS A 9 36.63 56.08 14.18
N ALA A 10 35.88 55.40 13.32
CA ALA A 10 36.44 54.63 12.21
C ALA A 10 37.03 55.55 11.11
N ASN A 11 38.02 55.03 10.36
CA ASN A 11 38.59 55.74 9.20
C ASN A 11 37.51 56.12 8.18
N LEU A 12 37.60 57.34 7.64
CA LEU A 12 36.66 57.82 6.63
C LEU A 12 36.74 56.99 5.33
N ALA A 13 37.95 56.69 4.88
CA ALA A 13 38.19 55.89 3.70
C ALA A 13 38.63 54.48 4.10
N SER A 14 37.98 53.47 3.50
CA SER A 14 38.30 52.06 3.68
C SER A 14 38.43 51.62 5.15
N PRO A 15 37.42 51.90 6.01
CA PRO A 15 37.45 51.39 7.38
C PRO A 15 37.50 49.87 7.39
N THR A 16 38.34 49.29 8.24
CA THR A 16 38.27 47.87 8.59
C THR A 16 37.37 47.74 9.82
N PHE A 17 36.22 47.09 9.69
CA PHE A 17 35.38 46.78 10.84
C PHE A 17 35.96 45.59 11.63
N THR A 18 35.94 45.68 12.95
CA THR A 18 36.37 44.60 13.87
C THR A 18 35.19 44.16 14.75
N GLY A 19 35.29 42.98 15.37
CA GLY A 19 34.19 42.39 16.13
C GLY A 19 33.04 41.87 15.23
N THR A 20 31.80 41.99 15.70
CA THR A 20 30.58 41.63 14.93
C THR A 20 29.86 42.92 14.52
N PRO A 21 30.07 43.43 13.30
CA PRO A 21 29.43 44.66 12.85
C PRO A 21 27.92 44.50 12.80
N LEU A 22 27.18 45.45 13.38
CA LEU A 22 25.73 45.50 13.33
C LEU A 22 25.29 46.60 12.34
N ALA A 23 24.33 46.28 11.49
CA ALA A 23 23.67 47.24 10.60
C ALA A 23 22.15 47.02 10.63
N PRO A 24 21.33 48.05 10.41
CA PRO A 24 19.89 47.88 10.22
C PRO A 24 19.61 46.92 9.06
N THR A 25 18.70 45.97 9.25
CA THR A 25 18.32 45.03 8.18
C THR A 25 17.47 45.76 7.14
N PRO A 26 17.91 45.84 5.87
CA PRO A 26 17.11 46.44 4.80
C PRO A 26 15.79 45.68 4.60
N ALA A 27 14.78 46.37 4.06
CA ALA A 27 13.54 45.72 3.64
C ALA A 27 13.78 44.84 2.41
N THR A 28 12.99 43.78 2.25
CA THR A 28 13.07 42.88 1.08
C THR A 28 12.88 43.66 -0.23
N GLY A 29 13.73 43.37 -1.22
CA GLY A 29 13.69 44.03 -2.53
C GLY A 29 14.39 45.41 -2.59
N ASP A 30 15.06 45.84 -1.52
CA ASP A 30 15.87 47.07 -1.53
C ASP A 30 17.09 46.92 -2.47
N SER A 31 17.13 47.72 -3.54
CA SER A 31 18.20 47.74 -4.54
C SER A 31 19.16 48.93 -4.38
N SER A 32 19.26 49.52 -3.18
CA SER A 32 20.18 50.61 -2.88
C SER A 32 21.61 50.11 -2.58
N THR A 33 22.54 51.04 -2.37
CA THR A 33 23.94 50.75 -2.04
C THR A 33 24.20 50.59 -0.54
N LYS A 34 23.17 50.29 0.26
CA LYS A 34 23.31 50.02 1.71
C LYS A 34 24.05 48.70 1.94
N ILE A 35 24.63 48.53 3.13
CA ILE A 35 25.23 47.26 3.54
C ILE A 35 24.12 46.20 3.65
N ALA A 36 24.31 45.05 3.00
CA ALA A 36 23.43 43.90 3.15
C ALA A 36 23.75 43.17 4.47
N THR A 37 22.75 43.00 5.34
CA THR A 37 22.87 42.13 6.53
C THR A 37 22.71 40.66 6.12
N THR A 38 23.21 39.73 6.93
CA THR A 38 23.03 38.29 6.69
C THR A 38 21.55 37.92 6.61
N ALA A 39 20.71 38.46 7.50
CA ALA A 39 19.27 38.27 7.47
C ALA A 39 18.65 38.71 6.13
N TYR A 40 19.05 39.87 5.59
CA TYR A 40 18.59 40.31 4.27
C TYR A 40 19.01 39.35 3.15
N VAL A 41 20.26 38.88 3.16
CA VAL A 41 20.76 37.93 2.15
C VAL A 41 20.04 36.59 2.25
N ASP A 42 19.79 36.06 3.45
CA ASP A 42 19.03 34.83 3.64
C ASP A 42 17.63 34.95 3.04
N PHE A 43 16.90 36.04 3.36
CA PHE A 43 15.60 36.30 2.76
C PHE A 43 15.64 36.49 1.25
N ALA A 44 16.65 37.21 0.74
CA ALA A 44 16.80 37.46 -0.69
C ALA A 44 17.12 36.16 -1.45
N VAL A 45 17.99 35.29 -0.93
CA VAL A 45 18.34 34.01 -1.56
C VAL A 45 17.17 33.02 -1.49
N LEU A 46 16.44 32.98 -0.36
CA LEU A 46 15.24 32.16 -0.21
C LEU A 46 14.08 32.65 -1.11
N GLY A 47 13.91 33.95 -1.26
CA GLY A 47 12.82 34.57 -2.03
C GLY A 47 13.10 34.80 -3.52
N ALA A 48 14.37 34.85 -3.96
CA ALA A 48 14.75 35.12 -5.35
C ALA A 48 14.74 33.88 -6.25
N SER A 49 14.71 32.68 -5.67
CA SER A 49 14.33 31.49 -6.42
C SER A 49 12.82 31.32 -6.30
N GLY A 50 12.14 30.93 -7.37
CA GLY A 50 10.73 30.51 -7.36
C GLY A 50 10.53 29.22 -6.55
N GLY A 51 10.94 29.25 -5.28
CA GLY A 51 10.85 28.16 -4.33
C GLY A 51 9.41 27.90 -3.94
N PHE A 52 9.16 26.67 -3.54
CA PHE A 52 7.87 26.27 -3.00
C PHE A 52 7.55 27.10 -1.75
N ALA A 53 6.28 27.43 -1.53
CA ALA A 53 5.84 28.09 -0.30
C ALA A 53 6.12 27.19 0.91
N SER A 54 6.42 27.79 2.08
CA SER A 54 6.53 27.04 3.34
C SER A 54 5.26 26.20 3.58
N GLY A 55 5.44 24.97 4.05
CA GLY A 55 4.38 23.96 4.19
C GLY A 55 4.08 23.16 2.93
N THR A 56 4.68 23.49 1.77
CA THR A 56 4.52 22.66 0.56
C THR A 56 5.19 21.31 0.76
N LEU A 57 4.48 20.22 0.43
CA LEU A 57 5.01 18.86 0.49
C LEU A 57 5.56 18.42 -0.87
N MET A 58 6.75 17.82 -0.89
CA MET A 58 7.38 17.24 -2.08
C MET A 58 7.98 15.87 -1.78
N LEU A 59 8.26 15.08 -2.84
CA LEU A 59 8.88 13.76 -2.74
C LEU A 59 10.37 13.83 -3.11
N PHE A 60 11.20 13.12 -2.36
CA PHE A 60 12.65 13.08 -2.56
C PHE A 60 13.18 11.64 -2.48
N GLN A 61 13.96 11.21 -3.47
CA GLN A 61 14.62 9.89 -3.48
C GLN A 61 15.92 9.92 -2.66
N GLN A 62 15.80 10.05 -1.34
CA GLN A 62 16.91 10.06 -0.38
C GLN A 62 16.38 9.86 1.05
N THR A 63 17.24 9.46 1.99
CA THR A 63 16.80 9.14 3.36
C THR A 63 16.52 10.36 4.25
N ALA A 64 17.35 11.42 4.11
CA ALA A 64 17.24 12.66 4.86
C ALA A 64 16.61 13.76 3.99
N ALA A 65 15.84 14.67 4.58
CA ALA A 65 15.30 15.81 3.83
C ALA A 65 16.44 16.75 3.39
N PRO A 66 16.34 17.40 2.20
CA PRO A 66 17.27 18.44 1.80
C PRO A 66 17.30 19.60 2.79
N THR A 67 18.37 20.41 2.80
CA THR A 67 18.42 21.64 3.60
C THR A 67 17.25 22.57 3.24
N GLY A 68 16.59 23.12 4.26
CA GLY A 68 15.39 23.93 4.08
C GLY A 68 14.10 23.11 3.94
N TRP A 69 14.14 21.81 4.19
CA TRP A 69 12.99 20.92 4.23
C TRP A 69 13.00 20.05 5.48
N THR A 70 11.82 19.79 6.02
CA THR A 70 11.60 18.91 7.17
C THR A 70 10.94 17.62 6.71
N LYS A 71 11.53 16.45 7.06
CA LYS A 71 10.99 15.13 6.69
C LYS A 71 9.66 14.86 7.38
N GLU A 72 8.66 14.43 6.61
CA GLU A 72 7.39 13.92 7.13
C GLU A 72 7.56 12.45 7.55
N THR A 73 7.41 12.17 8.84
CA THR A 73 7.62 10.81 9.41
C THR A 73 6.32 10.04 9.61
N THR A 74 5.17 10.69 9.50
CA THR A 74 3.85 10.09 9.68
C THR A 74 3.39 9.27 8.46
N HIS A 75 4.02 9.49 7.30
CA HIS A 75 3.74 8.78 6.06
C HIS A 75 4.83 7.75 5.79
N ASN A 76 4.60 6.53 6.29
CA ASN A 76 5.48 5.40 6.08
C ASN A 76 4.74 4.24 5.41
N ASN A 77 5.40 3.54 4.48
CA ASN A 77 4.87 2.35 3.80
C ASN A 77 3.49 2.55 3.14
N LYS A 78 3.32 3.68 2.42
CA LYS A 78 2.05 4.06 1.77
C LYS A 78 2.21 4.14 0.26
N ALA A 79 1.13 3.79 -0.45
CA ALA A 79 0.98 4.11 -1.87
C ALA A 79 0.57 5.59 -2.08
N LEU A 80 0.90 6.14 -3.25
CA LEU A 80 0.42 7.45 -3.67
C LEU A 80 -0.93 7.32 -4.39
N ARG A 81 -1.89 8.20 -4.05
CA ARG A 81 -3.18 8.30 -4.72
C ARG A 81 -3.34 9.69 -5.32
N VAL A 82 -3.57 9.77 -6.62
CA VAL A 82 -3.88 11.03 -7.30
C VAL A 82 -5.37 11.33 -7.14
N VAL A 83 -5.70 12.52 -6.64
CA VAL A 83 -7.08 13.01 -6.50
C VAL A 83 -7.15 14.45 -6.99
N SER A 84 -8.32 14.89 -7.46
CA SER A 84 -8.56 16.28 -7.87
C SER A 84 -9.21 17.13 -6.77
N GLY A 85 -9.52 16.53 -5.61
CA GLY A 85 -10.14 17.20 -4.46
C GLY A 85 -9.14 17.42 -3.30
N THR A 86 -9.68 17.64 -2.10
CA THR A 86 -8.86 17.79 -0.88
C THR A 86 -7.98 16.56 -0.64
N VAL A 87 -6.68 16.79 -0.48
CA VAL A 87 -5.71 15.73 -0.18
C VAL A 87 -5.96 15.18 1.21
N SER A 88 -5.96 13.86 1.33
CA SER A 88 -6.10 13.13 2.60
C SER A 88 -5.27 11.86 2.58
N SER A 89 -4.96 11.33 3.78
CA SER A 89 -4.37 10.01 3.95
C SER A 89 -5.38 9.05 4.57
N GLY A 90 -5.29 7.76 4.26
CA GLY A 90 -6.20 6.72 4.74
C GLY A 90 -5.71 5.32 4.37
N GLY A 91 -6.55 4.31 4.56
CA GLY A 91 -6.19 2.89 4.39
C GLY A 91 -5.55 2.28 5.64
N SER A 92 -5.53 0.94 5.70
CA SER A 92 -5.05 0.19 6.87
C SER A 92 -3.95 -0.82 6.57
N VAL A 93 -3.71 -1.15 5.29
CA VAL A 93 -2.70 -2.12 4.87
C VAL A 93 -1.49 -1.38 4.33
N ASP A 94 -0.32 -1.77 4.80
CA ASP A 94 0.98 -1.26 4.36
C ASP A 94 1.24 -1.63 2.88
N PHE A 95 1.96 -0.77 2.15
CA PHE A 95 2.25 -0.98 0.73
C PHE A 95 2.98 -2.31 0.49
N ASP A 96 4.04 -2.61 1.23
CA ASP A 96 4.78 -3.87 1.08
C ASP A 96 3.90 -5.09 1.34
N VAL A 97 2.96 -5.00 2.28
CA VAL A 97 2.02 -6.09 2.58
C VAL A 97 0.99 -6.27 1.47
N ALA A 98 0.46 -5.16 0.95
CA ALA A 98 -0.53 -5.18 -0.12
C ALA A 98 0.04 -5.70 -1.44
N PHE A 99 1.31 -5.43 -1.72
CA PHE A 99 2.01 -5.85 -2.94
C PHE A 99 2.82 -7.13 -2.75
N ALA A 100 3.04 -7.63 -1.54
CA ALA A 100 3.62 -8.94 -1.33
C ALA A 100 2.84 -10.03 -2.07
N SER A 101 3.55 -11.06 -2.51
CA SER A 101 2.96 -12.26 -3.11
C SER A 101 1.97 -12.89 -2.12
N GLN A 102 0.68 -12.76 -2.42
CA GLN A 102 -0.37 -13.33 -1.61
C GLN A 102 -0.78 -14.67 -2.21
N SER A 103 -0.86 -15.70 -1.36
CA SER A 103 -1.46 -16.96 -1.74
C SER A 103 -2.91 -16.73 -2.15
N VAL A 104 -3.29 -17.15 -3.35
CA VAL A 104 -4.69 -17.10 -3.76
C VAL A 104 -5.41 -18.26 -3.09
N ALA A 105 -6.05 -17.99 -1.95
CA ALA A 105 -6.84 -18.97 -1.22
C ALA A 105 -8.33 -18.70 -1.42
N GLY A 106 -9.07 -19.74 -1.77
CA GLY A 106 -10.51 -19.71 -1.89
C GLY A 106 -11.09 -21.09 -1.65
N THR A 107 -12.31 -21.14 -1.11
CA THR A 107 -13.07 -22.38 -0.95
C THR A 107 -14.18 -22.39 -1.99
N VAL A 108 -14.27 -23.47 -2.77
CA VAL A 108 -15.46 -23.72 -3.58
C VAL A 108 -16.58 -24.11 -2.62
N ASN A 109 -17.74 -23.45 -2.69
CA ASN A 109 -18.87 -23.68 -1.77
C ASN A 109 -19.26 -25.17 -1.66
N ASN A 110 -19.96 -25.51 -0.58
CA ASN A 110 -20.46 -26.87 -0.34
C ASN A 110 -21.35 -27.30 -1.51
N THR A 111 -21.04 -28.45 -2.11
CA THR A 111 -21.89 -29.05 -3.14
C THR A 111 -22.63 -30.24 -2.54
N THR A 112 -23.96 -30.20 -2.54
CA THR A 112 -24.80 -31.37 -2.25
C THR A 112 -24.93 -32.21 -3.52
N LEU A 113 -24.52 -33.48 -3.45
CA LEU A 113 -24.60 -34.39 -4.59
C LEU A 113 -26.06 -34.72 -4.93
N THR A 114 -26.42 -34.58 -6.20
CA THR A 114 -27.67 -35.11 -6.76
C THR A 114 -27.48 -36.56 -7.22
N ILE A 115 -28.59 -37.29 -7.39
CA ILE A 115 -28.56 -38.68 -7.89
C ILE A 115 -27.84 -38.77 -9.25
N SER A 116 -27.91 -37.75 -10.10
CA SER A 116 -27.24 -37.72 -11.42
C SER A 116 -25.70 -37.61 -11.33
N GLN A 117 -25.16 -37.17 -10.20
CA GLN A 117 -23.71 -36.96 -9.98
C GLN A 117 -23.03 -38.16 -9.31
N MET A 118 -23.78 -39.18 -8.89
CA MET A 118 -23.24 -40.42 -8.32
C MET A 118 -23.15 -41.51 -9.39
N PRO A 119 -22.08 -42.34 -9.39
CA PRO A 119 -22.00 -43.50 -10.27
C PRO A 119 -23.24 -44.40 -10.17
N ALA A 120 -23.73 -44.84 -11.32
CA ALA A 120 -24.84 -45.79 -11.40
C ALA A 120 -24.48 -47.10 -10.69
N HIS A 121 -25.27 -47.49 -9.70
CA HIS A 121 -25.07 -48.73 -8.94
C HIS A 121 -26.39 -49.44 -8.62
N THR A 122 -26.26 -50.72 -8.28
CA THR A 122 -27.36 -51.61 -7.90
C THR A 122 -27.04 -52.33 -6.59
N HIS A 123 -28.07 -52.71 -5.83
CA HIS A 123 -27.91 -53.53 -4.63
C HIS A 123 -28.47 -54.93 -4.86
N SER A 124 -27.77 -55.93 -4.34
CA SER A 124 -28.23 -57.32 -4.33
C SER A 124 -28.87 -57.64 -2.99
N TYR A 125 -30.02 -58.30 -3.03
CA TYR A 125 -30.72 -58.74 -1.83
C TYR A 125 -31.41 -60.08 -2.10
N ASN A 126 -31.64 -60.80 -1.02
CA ASN A 126 -32.28 -62.10 -1.09
C ASN A 126 -33.78 -61.92 -0.87
N THR A 127 -34.59 -62.41 -1.81
CA THR A 127 -36.04 -62.49 -1.65
C THR A 127 -36.47 -63.92 -1.38
N VAL A 128 -37.47 -64.08 -0.52
CA VAL A 128 -38.19 -65.34 -0.40
C VAL A 128 -39.30 -65.33 -1.44
N ALA A 129 -39.19 -66.18 -2.46
CA ALA A 129 -40.22 -66.28 -3.49
C ALA A 129 -41.51 -66.85 -2.86
N GLY A 130 -42.58 -66.06 -2.86
CA GLY A 130 -43.90 -66.54 -2.46
C GLY A 130 -44.40 -67.56 -3.48
N SER A 131 -44.23 -68.86 -3.19
CA SER A 131 -44.80 -69.91 -4.01
C SER A 131 -46.33 -69.88 -3.92
N SER A 132 -47.00 -69.49 -4.99
CA SER A 132 -48.46 -69.58 -5.12
C SER A 132 -48.95 -70.97 -5.57
N THR A 133 -48.11 -72.00 -5.50
CA THR A 133 -48.52 -73.37 -5.84
C THR A 133 -48.00 -74.35 -4.80
N ALA A 134 -48.85 -74.63 -3.81
CA ALA A 134 -48.65 -75.70 -2.87
C ALA A 134 -48.87 -77.06 -3.57
N ILE A 135 -47.79 -77.80 -3.82
CA ILE A 135 -47.87 -79.26 -3.93
C ILE A 135 -46.76 -79.86 -3.06
N SER A 136 -47.23 -80.65 -2.10
CA SER A 136 -46.53 -81.44 -1.10
C SER A 136 -45.16 -81.99 -1.51
N GLY A 137 -44.10 -81.46 -0.87
CA GLY A 137 -42.76 -82.06 -0.90
C GLY A 137 -41.64 -81.07 -0.58
N GLY A 138 -41.22 -80.99 0.69
CA GLY A 138 -40.02 -80.27 1.12
C GLY A 138 -40.20 -78.76 1.31
N LYS A 139 -40.09 -78.29 2.56
CA LYS A 139 -40.03 -76.85 2.86
C LYS A 139 -38.59 -76.37 2.69
N GLY A 140 -38.16 -76.17 1.46
CA GLY A 140 -36.99 -75.36 1.15
C GLY A 140 -37.43 -73.91 0.94
N SER A 141 -36.88 -72.96 1.69
CA SER A 141 -37.01 -71.56 1.30
C SER A 141 -36.18 -71.36 0.04
N ASP A 142 -36.82 -71.21 -1.13
CA ASP A 142 -36.12 -70.86 -2.37
C ASP A 142 -35.63 -69.41 -2.25
N ILE A 143 -34.40 -69.26 -1.77
CA ILE A 143 -33.72 -67.98 -1.65
C ILE A 143 -33.24 -67.57 -3.04
N GLN A 144 -33.94 -66.63 -3.67
CA GLN A 144 -33.54 -66.06 -4.95
C GLN A 144 -32.75 -64.77 -4.76
N SER A 145 -31.66 -64.63 -5.51
CA SER A 145 -30.88 -63.39 -5.59
C SER A 145 -31.59 -62.43 -6.52
N ALA A 146 -32.04 -61.29 -5.99
CA ALA A 146 -32.64 -60.21 -6.75
C ALA A 146 -31.72 -58.98 -6.70
N THR A 147 -31.79 -58.15 -7.73
CA THR A 147 -31.01 -56.91 -7.82
C THR A 147 -31.95 -55.73 -8.00
N THR A 148 -31.68 -54.62 -7.30
CA THR A 148 -32.45 -53.38 -7.48
C THR A 148 -32.24 -52.81 -8.89
N GLY A 149 -33.15 -51.95 -9.36
CA GLY A 149 -32.90 -51.14 -10.55
C GLY A 149 -31.69 -50.21 -10.35
N SER A 150 -30.90 -49.98 -11.40
CA SER A 150 -29.75 -49.08 -11.33
C SER A 150 -30.20 -47.63 -11.20
N LYS A 151 -29.62 -46.89 -10.26
CA LYS A 151 -29.83 -45.45 -10.06
C LYS A 151 -28.46 -44.77 -9.94
N GLY A 152 -28.34 -43.59 -10.55
CA GLY A 152 -27.09 -42.86 -10.71
C GLY A 152 -26.86 -42.44 -12.16
N GLY A 153 -25.81 -41.67 -12.41
CA GLY A 153 -25.38 -41.21 -13.73
C GLY A 153 -23.88 -41.44 -13.96
N GLY A 154 -23.35 -40.89 -15.05
CA GLY A 154 -21.93 -40.95 -15.42
C GLY A 154 -21.35 -39.59 -15.82
N GLY A 155 -21.98 -38.50 -15.36
CA GLY A 155 -21.58 -37.15 -15.72
C GLY A 155 -20.18 -36.81 -15.20
N SER A 156 -19.29 -36.41 -16.09
CA SER A 156 -18.02 -35.77 -15.72
C SER A 156 -18.30 -34.52 -14.89
N HIS A 157 -17.51 -34.28 -13.85
CA HIS A 157 -17.44 -32.96 -13.24
C HIS A 157 -16.00 -32.55 -12.97
N ASN A 158 -15.77 -31.25 -13.09
CA ASN A 158 -14.49 -30.60 -12.82
C ASN A 158 -14.68 -29.56 -11.73
N HIS A 159 -13.71 -29.48 -10.83
CA HIS A 159 -13.50 -28.29 -10.01
C HIS A 159 -12.07 -27.82 -10.27
N THR A 160 -11.93 -26.65 -10.87
CA THR A 160 -10.61 -26.09 -11.19
C THR A 160 -10.56 -24.69 -10.61
N PHE A 161 -9.76 -24.52 -9.57
CA PHE A 161 -9.16 -23.24 -9.26
C PHE A 161 -7.65 -23.40 -9.34
N THR A 162 -7.09 -23.02 -10.47
CA THR A 162 -5.64 -23.00 -10.67
C THR A 162 -5.20 -21.55 -10.73
N GLY A 163 -4.59 -21.07 -9.66
CA GLY A 163 -3.92 -19.78 -9.62
C GLY A 163 -2.55 -19.97 -8.99
N THR A 164 -1.48 -19.63 -9.70
CA THR A 164 -0.23 -19.25 -9.05
C THR A 164 -0.49 -17.98 -8.24
N ALA A 165 0.19 -17.80 -7.10
CA ALA A 165 0.10 -16.56 -6.32
C ALA A 165 0.23 -15.36 -7.28
N ILE A 166 -0.66 -14.37 -7.16
CA ILE A 166 -0.47 -13.13 -7.91
C ILE A 166 0.72 -12.44 -7.25
N ASN A 167 1.88 -12.59 -7.88
CA ASN A 167 3.10 -11.96 -7.39
C ASN A 167 3.11 -10.51 -7.85
N LEU A 168 2.67 -9.63 -6.96
CA LEU A 168 2.72 -8.18 -7.15
C LEU A 168 3.94 -7.56 -6.47
N ASP A 169 4.92 -8.36 -6.03
CA ASP A 169 6.14 -7.90 -5.36
C ASP A 169 7.05 -7.19 -6.38
N VAL A 170 6.59 -6.00 -6.75
CA VAL A 170 7.22 -5.15 -7.73
C VAL A 170 8.45 -4.51 -7.10
N LYS A 171 9.52 -4.42 -7.88
CA LYS A 171 10.68 -3.62 -7.47
C LYS A 171 10.23 -2.18 -7.22
N TYR A 172 10.63 -1.62 -6.10
CA TYR A 172 10.32 -0.24 -5.73
C TYR A 172 11.59 0.60 -5.56
N VAL A 173 11.38 1.90 -5.53
CA VAL A 173 12.39 2.92 -5.20
C VAL A 173 11.84 3.68 -4.01
N ASP A 174 12.65 3.83 -2.97
CA ASP A 174 12.24 4.58 -1.79
C ASP A 174 12.28 6.09 -2.02
N LEU A 175 11.23 6.77 -1.56
CA LEU A 175 11.15 8.22 -1.49
C LEU A 175 10.68 8.62 -0.09
N ILE A 176 11.12 9.79 0.36
CA ILE A 176 10.56 10.46 1.52
C ILE A 176 9.65 11.60 1.07
N ILE A 177 8.66 11.92 1.89
CA ILE A 177 7.94 13.18 1.80
C ILE A 177 8.63 14.17 2.73
N ALA A 178 8.82 15.42 2.28
CA ALA A 178 9.29 16.49 3.14
C ALA A 178 8.48 17.77 2.89
N SER A 179 8.28 18.53 3.96
CA SER A 179 7.64 19.84 3.97
C SER A 179 8.69 20.94 3.85
N LYS A 180 8.43 21.94 3.03
CA LYS A 180 9.30 23.11 2.93
C LYS A 180 9.23 23.89 4.25
N ASP A 181 10.38 24.15 4.86
CA ASP A 181 10.51 25.00 6.05
C ASP A 181 10.00 26.42 5.77
#